data_AF-A0A6A1QES9-F1
#
_entry.id   AF-A0A6A1QES9-F1
#
_cell.length_a   1.000
_cell.length_b   1.000
_cell.length_c   1.000
_cell.angle_alpha   90.00
_cell.angle_beta   90.00
_cell.angle_gamma   90.00
#
_symmetry.space_group_name_H-M   'P 1'
#
loop_
_entity.id
_entity.type
_entity.pdbx_description
1 polymer ?
#
loop_
_entity_poly.entity_id
_entity_poly.type
_entity_poly.pdbx_seq_one_letter_code
_entity_poly.pdbx_strand_id
1 'polypeptide(L)'
;MNHHLQETSFTKETNKKYNKDYMKSIKGKLEEQRPERVKPFMTGAAEQIKHILANFKNDQFFIGENMNPDGMAALLDYREDSMMPYMALFKDGLEMEKC
;
A
#
# COMPACT_ATOMS: atom_id res chain seq x y z
N MET A 1 -12.88 1.09 -11.59
CA MET A 1 -13.51 1.23 -12.93
C MET A 1 -12.61 1.95 -13.93
N ASN A 2 -12.03 3.12 -13.64
CA ASN A 2 -11.17 3.84 -14.61
C ASN A 2 -9.67 3.46 -14.58
N HIS A 3 -9.17 2.97 -13.44
CA HIS A 3 -7.76 2.58 -13.26
C HIS A 3 -7.55 1.06 -13.30
N HIS A 4 -8.56 0.31 -13.74
CA HIS A 4 -8.51 -1.15 -13.90
C HIS A 4 -7.91 -1.93 -12.71
N LEU A 5 -8.11 -1.42 -11.49
CA LEU A 5 -7.67 -2.07 -10.27
C LEU A 5 -8.34 -3.43 -10.11
N GLN A 6 -7.54 -4.42 -9.72
CA GLN A 6 -7.97 -5.79 -9.49
C GLN A 6 -8.11 -6.02 -7.97
N GLU A 7 -9.30 -6.44 -7.53
CA GLU A 7 -9.49 -6.84 -6.13
C GLU A 7 -8.69 -8.12 -5.85
N THR A 8 -8.06 -8.17 -4.69
CA THR A 8 -7.32 -9.35 -4.23
C THR A 8 -7.62 -9.63 -2.77
N SER A 9 -7.42 -10.88 -2.36
CA SER A 9 -7.63 -11.33 -0.99
C SER A 9 -6.31 -11.79 -0.39
N PHE A 10 -6.02 -11.36 0.83
CA PHE A 10 -4.91 -11.86 1.62
C PHE A 10 -5.41 -12.61 2.85
N THR A 11 -4.57 -13.48 3.41
CA THR A 11 -4.66 -13.84 4.82
C THR A 11 -3.83 -12.83 5.62
N LYS A 12 -4.06 -12.72 6.93
CA LYS A 12 -3.21 -11.86 7.78
C LYS A 12 -1.72 -12.18 7.66
N GLU A 13 -1.37 -13.46 7.46
CA GLU A 13 0.01 -13.90 7.32
C GLU A 13 0.59 -13.52 5.95
N THR A 14 -0.16 -13.75 4.86
CA THR A 14 0.33 -13.39 3.53
C THR A 14 0.40 -11.88 3.35
N ASN A 15 -0.51 -11.11 3.96
CA ASN A 15 -0.46 -9.64 3.97
C ASN A 15 0.78 -9.11 4.73
N LYS A 16 1.11 -9.68 5.89
CA LYS A 16 2.34 -9.33 6.63
C LYS A 16 3.59 -9.55 5.78
N LYS A 17 3.66 -10.70 5.09
CA LYS A 17 4.79 -11.02 4.21
C LYS A 17 4.85 -10.05 3.03
N TYR A 18 3.73 -9.86 2.33
CA TYR A 18 3.60 -8.96 1.18
C TYR A 18 4.05 -7.54 1.51
N ASN A 19 3.54 -6.97 2.61
CA ASN A 19 3.91 -5.63 3.05
C ASN A 19 5.40 -5.52 3.40
N LYS A 20 5.99 -6.55 4.01
CA LYS A 20 7.43 -6.56 4.34
C LYS A 20 8.28 -6.57 3.07
N ASP A 21 7.92 -7.38 2.09
CA ASP A 21 8.64 -7.49 0.82
C ASP A 21 8.50 -6.19 0.00
N TYR A 22 7.29 -5.59 -0.01
CA TYR A 22 7.03 -4.28 -0.61
C TYR A 22 7.85 -3.16 0.03
N MET A 23 7.87 -3.07 1.36
CA MET A 23 8.70 -2.08 2.08
C MET A 23 10.18 -2.20 1.74
N LYS A 24 10.69 -3.43 1.57
CA LYS A 24 12.08 -3.67 1.19
C LYS A 24 12.36 -3.18 -0.23
N SER A 25 11.44 -3.43 -1.17
CA SER A 25 11.53 -2.94 -2.55
C SER A 25 11.58 -1.41 -2.61
N ILE A 26 10.63 -0.74 -1.93
CA ILE A 26 10.59 0.73 -1.90
C ILE A 26 11.81 1.30 -1.18
N LYS A 27 12.26 0.68 -0.08
CA LYS A 27 13.48 1.10 0.60
C LYS A 27 14.68 1.11 -0.35
N GLY A 28 14.88 0.07 -1.16
CA GLY A 28 15.98 0.02 -2.14
C GLY A 28 15.90 1.17 -3.15
N LYS A 29 14.71 1.42 -3.71
CA LYS A 29 14.50 2.55 -4.62
C LYS A 29 14.75 3.92 -3.97
N LEU A 30 14.31 4.09 -2.73
CA LEU A 30 14.53 5.33 -1.98
C LEU A 30 15.99 5.52 -1.63
N GLU A 31 16.75 4.48 -1.29
CA GLU A 31 18.19 4.59 -1.04
C GLU A 31 18.95 5.10 -2.26
N GLU A 32 18.53 4.73 -3.47
CA GLU A 32 19.14 5.18 -4.73
C GLU A 32 18.71 6.60 -5.15
N GLN A 33 17.42 6.93 -5.01
CA GLN A 33 16.86 8.15 -5.59
C GLN A 33 16.63 9.29 -4.58
N ARG A 34 16.24 8.94 -3.35
CA ARG A 34 15.77 9.88 -2.31
C ARG A 34 16.11 9.37 -0.90
N PRO A 35 17.41 9.21 -0.57
CA PRO A 35 17.86 8.52 0.65
C PRO A 35 17.32 9.16 1.94
N GLU A 36 17.02 10.46 1.91
CA GLU A 36 16.40 11.19 3.01
C GLU A 36 14.98 10.70 3.37
N ARG A 37 14.27 10.08 2.41
CA ARG A 37 12.90 9.56 2.60
C ARG A 37 12.87 8.16 3.20
N VAL A 38 14.00 7.44 3.23
CA VAL A 38 14.07 6.06 3.71
C VAL A 38 13.58 5.93 5.16
N LYS A 39 14.10 6.75 6.09
CA LYS A 39 13.70 6.70 7.50
C LYS A 39 12.21 7.06 7.70
N PRO A 40 11.71 8.21 7.19
CA PRO A 40 10.29 8.55 7.28
C PRO A 40 9.37 7.46 6.71
N PHE A 41 9.72 6.89 5.55
CA PHE A 41 8.93 5.84 4.92
C PHE A 41 8.88 4.57 5.78
N MET A 42 10.04 4.08 6.24
CA MET A 42 10.09 2.83 7.01
C MET A 42 9.32 2.94 8.33
N THR A 43 9.39 4.10 9.01
CA THR A 43 8.62 4.33 10.25
C THR A 43 7.12 4.45 9.97
N GLY A 44 6.72 5.31 9.02
CA GLY A 44 5.30 5.54 8.72
C GLY A 44 4.61 4.32 8.11
N ALA A 45 5.30 3.58 7.24
CA ALA A 45 4.76 2.34 6.67
C ALA A 45 4.57 1.27 7.75
N ALA A 46 5.51 1.13 8.70
CA ALA A 46 5.38 0.18 9.79
C ALA A 46 4.18 0.51 10.72
N GLU A 47 3.91 1.79 10.98
CA GLU A 47 2.72 2.22 11.72
C GLU A 47 1.44 1.90 10.94
N GLN A 48 1.42 2.22 9.65
CA GLN A 48 0.23 2.00 8.84
C GLN A 48 -0.09 0.52 8.64
N ILE A 49 0.92 -0.33 8.48
CA ILE A 49 0.75 -1.79 8.42
C ILE A 49 0.15 -2.33 9.73
N LYS A 50 0.52 -1.78 10.90
CA LYS A 50 -0.10 -2.19 12.17
C LYS A 50 -1.59 -1.86 12.20
N HIS A 51 -1.98 -0.69 11.70
CA HIS A 51 -3.38 -0.29 11.61
C HIS A 51 -4.18 -1.21 10.66
N ILE A 52 -3.64 -1.49 9.47
CA ILE A 52 -4.22 -2.44 8.51
C ILE A 52 -4.40 -3.82 9.16
N LEU A 53 -3.40 -4.33 9.88
CA LEU A 53 -3.51 -5.66 10.51
C LEU A 53 -4.52 -5.72 11.67
N ALA A 54 -4.78 -4.58 12.32
CA ALA A 54 -5.81 -4.46 13.34
C ALA A 54 -7.21 -4.49 12.70
N ASN A 55 -7.41 -3.77 11.59
CA ASN A 55 -8.70 -3.61 10.91
C ASN A 55 -8.93 -4.55 9.72
N PHE A 56 -7.99 -5.48 9.46
CA PHE A 56 -7.92 -6.39 8.31
C PHE A 56 -9.23 -7.04 7.83
N LYS A 57 -10.21 -7.23 8.72
CA LYS A 57 -11.51 -7.83 8.35
C LYS A 57 -12.41 -6.88 7.55
N ASN A 58 -12.22 -5.57 7.72
CA ASN A 58 -12.99 -4.52 7.06
C ASN A 58 -12.26 -3.99 5.82
N ASP A 59 -10.98 -4.32 5.68
CA ASP A 59 -10.11 -3.85 4.62
C ASP A 59 -10.37 -4.63 3.31
N GLN A 60 -10.55 -3.90 2.21
CA GLN A 60 -10.49 -4.48 0.86
C GLN A 60 -9.16 -4.10 0.21
N PHE A 61 -8.51 -5.08 -0.44
CA PHE A 61 -7.21 -4.89 -1.06
C PHE A 61 -7.34 -4.87 -2.58
N PHE A 62 -6.67 -3.92 -3.20
CA PHE A 62 -6.64 -3.77 -4.65
C PHE A 62 -5.20 -3.71 -5.15
N ILE A 63 -4.93 -4.29 -6.31
CA ILE A 63 -3.64 -4.19 -7.00
C ILE A 63 -3.84 -3.53 -8.37
N GLY A 64 -2.75 -2.99 -8.93
CA GLY A 64 -2.78 -2.41 -10.28
C GLY A 64 -3.16 -3.44 -11.35
N GLU A 65 -3.52 -2.94 -12.53
CA GLU A 65 -3.96 -3.74 -13.68
C GLU A 65 -3.00 -4.89 -14.02
N ASN A 66 -1.69 -4.65 -13.93
CA ASN A 66 -0.66 -5.66 -14.22
C ASN A 66 -0.53 -6.76 -13.17
N MET A 67 -1.29 -6.69 -12.06
CA MET A 67 -1.28 -7.65 -10.95
C MET A 67 0.13 -7.99 -10.43
N ASN A 68 1.05 -7.02 -10.47
CA ASN A 68 2.43 -7.25 -10.07
C ASN A 68 2.50 -7.64 -8.57
N PRO A 69 3.00 -8.84 -8.21
CA PRO A 69 3.09 -9.28 -6.83
C PRO A 69 4.12 -8.50 -6.01
N ASP A 70 5.03 -7.77 -6.65
CA ASP A 70 5.98 -6.86 -5.99
C ASP A 70 5.48 -5.40 -5.97
N GLY A 71 4.29 -5.16 -6.52
CA GLY A 71 3.65 -3.85 -6.59
C GLY A 71 3.04 -3.41 -5.27
N MET A 72 2.36 -2.26 -5.30
CA MET A 72 1.60 -1.77 -4.15
C MET A 72 0.22 -2.42 -4.11
N ALA A 73 -0.19 -2.88 -2.93
CA ALA A 73 -1.59 -3.14 -2.64
C ALA A 73 -2.23 -1.86 -2.08
N ALA A 74 -3.17 -1.29 -2.83
CA ALA A 74 -4.02 -0.20 -2.38
C ALA A 74 -5.04 -0.73 -1.36
N LEU A 75 -5.25 0.04 -0.30
CA LEU A 75 -6.23 -0.25 0.74
C LEU A 75 -7.49 0.56 0.47
N LEU A 76 -8.64 -0.09 0.34
CA LEU A 76 -9.93 0.58 0.35
C LEU A 76 -10.52 0.46 1.76
N ASP A 77 -10.83 1.60 2.34
CA ASP A 77 -11.44 1.70 3.67
C ASP A 77 -12.59 2.73 3.64
N TYR A 78 -13.46 2.65 4.65
CA TYR A 78 -14.61 3.54 4.83
C TYR A 78 -14.40 4.35 6.10
N ARG A 79 -14.61 5.67 6.04
CA ARG A 79 -14.54 6.48 7.27
C ARG A 79 -15.72 6.14 8.17
N GLU A 80 -15.52 6.17 9.48
CA GLU A 80 -16.45 5.70 10.53
C GLU A 80 -17.91 6.17 10.35
N ASP A 81 -18.14 7.37 9.79
CA ASP A 81 -19.47 7.95 9.61
C ASP A 81 -19.85 8.25 8.14
N SER A 82 -19.08 7.73 7.17
CA SER A 82 -19.35 8.01 5.76
C SER A 82 -19.39 6.75 4.90
N MET A 83 -20.46 6.62 4.11
CA MET A 83 -20.55 5.60 3.05
C MET A 83 -19.58 5.85 1.88
N MET A 84 -18.72 6.87 1.96
CA MET A 84 -17.77 7.20 0.91
C MET A 84 -16.47 6.41 1.11
N PRO A 85 -16.14 5.48 0.20
CA PRO A 85 -14.89 4.76 0.28
C PRO A 85 -13.72 5.68 -0.09
N TYR A 86 -12.57 5.46 0.55
CA TYR A 86 -11.32 6.10 0.18
C TYR A 86 -10.23 5.04 -0.05
N MET A 87 -9.33 5.31 -0.98
CA MET A 87 -8.14 4.48 -1.18
C MET A 87 -6.92 5.12 -0.53
N ALA A 88 -6.24 4.36 0.33
CA ALA A 88 -4.94 4.74 0.86
C ALA A 88 -3.82 4.13 0.01
N LEU A 89 -2.87 4.97 -0.39
CA LEU A 89 -1.73 4.64 -1.23
C LEU A 89 -0.44 5.17 -0.56
N PHE A 90 0.64 4.40 -0.65
CA PHE A 90 1.95 4.85 -0.18
C PHE A 90 2.55 5.84 -1.17
N LYS A 91 2.66 7.11 -0.76
CA LYS A 91 3.22 8.18 -1.60
C LYS A 91 4.63 7.87 -2.10
N ASP A 92 5.49 7.34 -1.23
CA ASP A 92 6.88 7.01 -1.59
C ASP A 92 6.99 5.80 -2.54
N GLY A 93 5.88 5.11 -2.81
CA GLY A 93 5.77 4.05 -3.81
C GLY A 93 5.11 4.49 -5.12
N LEU A 94 4.84 5.78 -5.29
CA LEU A 94 4.23 6.36 -6.48
C LEU A 94 5.16 7.36 -7.16
N GLU A 95 5.12 7.38 -8.49
CA GLU A 95 5.76 8.40 -9.31
C GLU A 95 4.66 9.27 -9.93
N MET A 96 4.84 10.60 -9.89
CA MET A 96 3.89 11.55 -10.46
C MET A 96 4.31 11.90 -11.89
N GLU A 97 3.40 11.69 -12.83
CA GLU A 97 3.58 12.08 -14.23
C GLU A 97 2.64 13.24 -14.56
N LYS A 98 3.16 14.28 -15.23
CA LYS A 98 2.36 15.39 -15.74
C LYS A 98 2.08 15.15 -17.21
N CYS A 99 0.80 15.10 -17.59
CA CYS A 99 0.36 15.03 -18.98
C CYS A 99 0.48 16.38 -19.70
#